data_AF-A0AAU5ZJX8-F1
#
_entry.id   AF-A0AAU5ZJX8-F1
#
_cell.length_a   1.000
_cell.length_b   1.000
_cell.length_c   1.000
_cell.angle_alpha   90.00
_cell.angle_beta   90.00
_cell.angle_gamma   90.00
#
_symmetry.space_group_name_H-M   'P 1'
#
loop_
_entity.id
_entity.type
_entity.pdbx_description
1 polymer ?
#
loop_
_entity_poly.entity_id
_entity_poly.type
_entity_poly.pdbx_seq_one_letter_code
_entity_poly.pdbx_strand_id
1 'polypeptide(L)'
;MNAGRTARERARAELTDEIKAVARRQLATVGAEGLSLRAVSRELGMVSSALYRYFPSRDDLLTVLIIEAYDALGEAAEAAAIKSGASFAVGGATPDAEPPDGGLAPVPGSWDPLQTWVAVFSAIRDWARSNPQQYALIYGSPVLGYQAPQTTVQPAIRVPILMLGILQQAHAEGRLAPLDDAPEPDGVLAGQVAVLVGLAPGVPPSVLLRMVIVWTQLFGMINFELFGQLVGSMDPADEFFASATRQMAAFVGVS
;
A
#
# COMPACT_ATOMS: atom_id res chain seq x y z
N MET A 1 -11.06 -16.96 31.84
CA MET A 1 -10.51 -17.11 30.47
C MET A 1 -9.34 -18.10 30.54
N ASN A 2 -9.33 -19.13 29.68
CA ASN A 2 -8.58 -20.37 29.90
C ASN A 2 -7.18 -20.32 29.27
N ALA A 3 -6.12 -20.27 30.10
CA ALA A 3 -4.72 -20.14 29.67
C ALA A 3 -4.24 -21.23 28.69
N GLY A 4 -4.84 -22.42 28.73
CA GLY A 4 -4.52 -23.49 27.77
C GLY A 4 -5.08 -23.23 26.36
N ARG A 5 -6.17 -22.44 26.25
CA ARG A 5 -6.73 -22.03 24.96
C ARG A 5 -5.85 -20.96 24.31
N THR A 6 -5.38 -19.99 25.09
CA THR A 6 -4.47 -18.93 24.61
C THR A 6 -3.10 -19.47 24.21
N ALA A 7 -2.55 -20.47 24.92
CA ALA A 7 -1.28 -21.11 24.52
C ALA A 7 -1.39 -21.84 23.16
N ARG A 8 -2.49 -22.55 22.92
CA ARG A 8 -2.73 -23.23 21.63
C ARG A 8 -2.97 -22.24 20.50
N GLU A 9 -3.68 -21.16 20.76
CA GLU A 9 -3.90 -20.08 19.79
C GLU A 9 -2.57 -19.42 19.39
N ARG A 10 -1.69 -19.14 20.36
CA ARG A 10 -0.33 -18.61 20.09
C ARG A 10 0.51 -19.59 19.26
N ALA A 11 0.58 -20.86 19.64
CA ALA A 11 1.32 -21.87 18.89
C ALA A 11 0.78 -22.01 17.45
N ARG A 12 -0.53 -21.88 17.25
CA ARG A 12 -1.15 -21.90 15.92
C ARG A 12 -0.77 -20.66 15.11
N ALA A 13 -0.74 -19.48 15.72
CA ALA A 13 -0.33 -18.24 15.08
C ALA A 13 1.15 -18.28 14.67
N GLU A 14 2.04 -18.68 15.59
CA GLU A 14 3.48 -18.85 15.32
C GLU A 14 3.74 -19.79 14.13
N LEU A 15 3.07 -20.95 14.10
CA LEU A 15 3.21 -21.88 12.97
C LEU A 15 2.62 -21.31 11.67
N THR A 16 1.54 -20.53 11.75
CA THR A 16 0.98 -19.85 10.57
C THR A 16 1.98 -18.83 10.01
N ASP A 17 2.66 -18.07 10.88
CA ASP A 17 3.70 -17.12 10.49
C ASP A 17 4.92 -17.82 9.89
N GLU A 18 5.32 -18.97 10.43
CA GLU A 18 6.40 -19.79 9.88
C GLU A 18 6.05 -20.33 8.48
N ILE A 19 4.82 -20.78 8.27
CA ILE A 19 4.30 -21.21 6.96
C ILE A 19 4.38 -20.07 5.95
N LYS A 20 3.91 -18.86 6.32
CA LYS A 20 3.97 -17.69 5.44
C LYS A 20 5.41 -17.27 5.15
N ALA A 21 6.30 -17.34 6.15
CA ALA A 21 7.72 -17.02 5.96
C ALA A 21 8.41 -17.95 4.96
N VAL A 22 8.15 -19.27 5.04
CA VAL A 22 8.61 -20.25 4.05
C VAL A 22 8.03 -19.94 2.68
N ALA A 23 6.73 -19.69 2.60
CA ALA A 23 6.06 -19.39 1.35
C ALA A 23 6.63 -18.14 0.66
N ARG A 24 6.96 -17.07 1.40
CA ARG A 24 7.64 -15.88 0.87
C ARG A 24 9.03 -16.19 0.31
N ARG A 25 9.82 -17.05 0.99
CA ARG A 25 11.12 -17.49 0.45
C ARG A 25 10.96 -18.29 -0.84
N GLN A 26 9.93 -19.12 -0.94
CA GLN A 26 9.62 -19.85 -2.17
C GLN A 26 9.17 -18.91 -3.28
N LEU A 27 8.30 -17.94 -3.01
CA LEU A 27 7.95 -16.89 -3.98
C LEU A 27 9.19 -16.21 -4.54
N ALA A 28 10.18 -15.93 -3.69
CA ALA A 28 11.42 -15.31 -4.13
C ALA A 28 12.33 -16.22 -4.96
N THR A 29 12.18 -17.54 -4.86
CA THR A 29 13.03 -18.51 -5.54
C THR A 29 12.40 -19.03 -6.84
N VAL A 30 11.09 -19.33 -6.81
CA VAL A 30 10.38 -20.01 -7.91
C VAL A 30 9.21 -19.21 -8.48
N GLY A 31 8.96 -18.00 -7.95
CA GLY A 31 7.84 -17.15 -8.34
C GLY A 31 6.49 -17.67 -7.83
N ALA A 32 5.43 -16.90 -8.10
CA ALA A 32 4.08 -17.26 -7.71
C ALA A 32 3.59 -18.55 -8.37
N GLU A 33 3.90 -18.76 -9.66
CA GLU A 33 3.56 -19.99 -10.39
C GLU A 33 4.17 -21.25 -9.76
N GLY A 34 5.41 -21.15 -9.28
CA GLY A 34 6.10 -22.28 -8.65
C GLY A 34 5.68 -22.56 -7.20
N LEU A 35 4.94 -21.66 -6.54
CA LEU A 35 4.53 -21.84 -5.15
C LEU A 35 3.61 -23.06 -5.01
N SER A 36 3.94 -23.97 -4.09
CA SER A 36 3.09 -25.12 -3.79
C SER A 36 3.10 -25.48 -2.30
N LEU A 37 1.93 -25.85 -1.78
CA LEU A 37 1.78 -26.33 -0.41
C LEU A 37 2.67 -27.55 -0.11
N ARG A 38 2.95 -28.39 -1.11
CA ARG A 38 3.85 -29.55 -0.94
C ARG A 38 5.32 -29.16 -0.80
N ALA A 39 5.76 -28.10 -1.48
CA ALA A 39 7.11 -27.60 -1.31
C ALA A 39 7.25 -26.92 0.06
N VAL A 40 6.26 -26.11 0.46
CA VAL A 40 6.22 -25.48 1.79
C VAL A 40 6.23 -26.52 2.91
N SER A 41 5.42 -27.58 2.82
CA SER A 41 5.39 -28.63 3.84
C SER A 41 6.73 -29.37 3.96
N ARG A 42 7.37 -29.66 2.82
CA ARG A 42 8.69 -30.32 2.78
C ARG A 42 9.77 -29.48 3.45
N GLU A 43 9.79 -28.17 3.22
CA GLU A 43 10.76 -27.25 3.82
C GLU A 43 10.57 -27.13 5.35
N LEU A 44 9.32 -27.15 5.82
CA LEU A 44 8.98 -27.15 7.25
C LEU A 44 9.18 -28.51 7.94
N GLY A 45 9.51 -29.57 7.21
CA GLY A 45 9.51 -30.94 7.75
C GLY A 45 8.13 -31.42 8.20
N MET A 46 7.05 -30.83 7.66
CA MET A 46 5.67 -31.16 7.99
C MET A 46 5.09 -32.19 7.02
N VAL A 47 4.22 -33.05 7.53
CA VAL A 47 3.36 -33.88 6.67
C VAL A 47 2.40 -32.96 5.91
N SER A 48 2.25 -33.16 4.59
CA SER A 48 1.42 -32.29 3.75
C SER A 48 -0.02 -32.13 4.26
N SER A 49 -0.62 -33.20 4.80
CA SER A 49 -1.97 -33.16 5.36
C SER A 49 -2.13 -32.24 6.58
N ALA A 50 -1.04 -31.92 7.29
CA ALA A 50 -1.05 -30.94 8.36
C ALA A 50 -1.15 -29.51 7.81
N LEU A 51 -0.40 -29.19 6.75
CA LEU A 51 -0.40 -27.87 6.12
C LEU A 51 -1.77 -27.50 5.55
N TYR A 52 -2.47 -28.47 4.94
CA TYR A 52 -3.83 -28.29 4.41
C TYR A 52 -4.87 -27.91 5.48
N ARG A 53 -4.57 -28.08 6.78
CA ARG A 53 -5.45 -27.61 7.89
C ARG A 53 -5.28 -26.11 8.19
N TYR A 54 -4.17 -25.53 7.74
CA TYR A 54 -3.90 -24.10 7.87
C TYR A 54 -4.32 -23.37 6.60
N PHE A 55 -3.94 -23.90 5.45
CA PHE A 55 -4.25 -23.34 4.13
C PHE A 55 -4.86 -24.43 3.24
N PRO A 56 -6.18 -24.41 3.02
CA PRO A 56 -6.88 -25.45 2.25
C PRO A 56 -6.38 -25.57 0.79
N SER A 57 -5.89 -24.48 0.21
CA SER A 57 -5.35 -24.44 -1.14
C SER A 57 -4.14 -23.53 -1.27
N ARG A 58 -3.47 -23.61 -2.42
CA ARG A 58 -2.42 -22.66 -2.83
C ARG A 58 -2.99 -21.23 -2.88
N ASP A 59 -4.21 -21.07 -3.34
CA ASP A 59 -4.84 -19.78 -3.54
C ASP A 59 -5.21 -19.11 -2.20
N ASP A 60 -5.56 -19.90 -1.18
CA ASP A 60 -5.72 -19.40 0.19
C ASP A 60 -4.39 -18.85 0.74
N LEU A 61 -3.29 -19.56 0.51
CA LEU A 61 -1.96 -19.10 0.91
C LEU A 61 -1.54 -17.85 0.14
N LEU A 62 -1.74 -17.80 -1.18
CA LEU A 62 -1.47 -16.61 -2.00
C LEU A 62 -2.29 -15.41 -1.55
N THR A 63 -3.58 -15.61 -1.25
CA THR A 63 -4.48 -14.54 -0.79
C THR A 63 -3.96 -13.90 0.48
N VAL A 64 -3.52 -14.70 1.46
CA VAL A 64 -2.96 -14.16 2.70
C VAL A 64 -1.65 -13.41 2.45
N LEU A 65 -0.78 -13.94 1.59
CA LEU A 65 0.48 -13.25 1.24
C LEU A 65 0.24 -11.93 0.47
N ILE A 66 -0.78 -11.86 -0.38
CA ILE A 66 -1.21 -10.65 -1.08
C ILE A 66 -1.74 -9.62 -0.08
N ILE A 67 -2.60 -10.04 0.86
CA ILE A 67 -3.12 -9.16 1.91
C ILE A 67 -1.97 -8.58 2.74
N GLU A 68 -1.03 -9.41 3.20
CA GLU A 68 0.13 -8.95 3.97
C GLU A 68 1.04 -8.01 3.18
N ALA A 69 1.20 -8.23 1.87
CA ALA A 69 1.98 -7.34 1.02
C ALA A 69 1.31 -5.95 0.90
N TYR A 70 0.00 -5.92 0.69
CA TYR A 70 -0.76 -4.66 0.69
C TYR A 70 -0.75 -3.97 2.06
N ASP A 71 -0.90 -4.74 3.14
CA ASP A 71 -0.88 -4.21 4.50
C ASP A 71 0.49 -3.62 4.83
N ALA A 72 1.58 -4.32 4.55
CA ALA A 72 2.92 -3.82 4.82
C ALA A 72 3.26 -2.56 3.99
N LEU A 73 2.79 -2.48 2.74
CA LEU A 73 2.92 -1.28 1.91
C LEU A 73 2.12 -0.11 2.49
N GLY A 74 0.86 -0.36 2.86
CA GLY A 74 0.00 0.64 3.50
C GLY A 74 0.58 1.15 4.81
N GLU A 75 1.02 0.25 5.69
CA GLU A 75 1.67 0.58 6.97
C GLU A 75 2.92 1.43 6.78
N ALA A 76 3.79 1.11 5.81
CA ALA A 76 4.98 1.90 5.52
C ALA A 76 4.61 3.34 5.10
N ALA A 77 3.60 3.48 4.26
CA ALA A 77 3.12 4.77 3.78
C ALA A 77 2.44 5.59 4.90
N GLU A 78 1.58 4.95 5.70
CA GLU A 78 0.89 5.56 6.83
C GLU A 78 1.86 6.00 7.93
N ALA A 79 2.85 5.17 8.26
CA ALA A 79 3.89 5.51 9.23
C ALA A 79 4.71 6.74 8.79
N ALA A 80 5.00 6.86 7.48
CA ALA A 80 5.68 8.03 6.94
C ALA A 80 4.83 9.30 7.06
N ALA A 81 3.52 9.20 6.82
CA ALA A 81 2.58 10.31 7.00
C ALA A 81 2.52 10.77 8.47
N ILE A 82 2.35 9.85 9.40
CA ILE A 82 2.32 10.15 10.85
C ILE A 82 3.63 10.82 11.29
N LYS A 83 4.78 10.29 10.86
CA LYS A 83 6.10 10.85 11.19
C LYS A 83 6.29 12.28 10.64
N SER A 84 5.63 12.61 9.53
CA SER A 84 5.64 13.97 8.96
C SER A 84 4.64 14.94 9.64
N GLY A 85 3.92 14.49 10.66
CA GLY A 85 2.99 15.30 11.46
C GLY A 85 1.55 15.28 10.96
N ALA A 86 1.25 14.56 9.87
CA ALA A 86 -0.12 14.47 9.36
C ALA A 86 -0.98 13.58 10.29
N SER A 87 -2.26 13.95 10.42
CA SER A 87 -3.21 13.24 11.27
C SER A 87 -4.54 13.15 10.53
N PHE A 88 -4.73 12.08 9.76
CA PHE A 88 -6.01 11.74 9.16
C PHE A 88 -6.33 10.27 9.44
N ALA A 89 -7.63 9.98 9.61
CA ALA A 89 -8.10 8.62 9.84
C ALA A 89 -7.99 7.83 8.53
N VAL A 90 -6.99 6.95 8.42
CA VAL A 90 -6.90 6.00 7.30
C VAL A 90 -7.78 4.79 7.62
N GLY A 91 -8.74 4.50 6.73
CA GLY A 91 -9.36 3.17 6.62
C GLY A 91 -9.91 2.57 7.92
N GLY A 92 -10.67 3.33 8.71
CA GLY A 92 -11.39 2.78 9.87
C GLY A 92 -10.54 2.49 11.12
N ALA A 93 -9.28 2.92 11.16
CA ALA A 93 -8.55 3.03 12.41
C ALA A 93 -9.24 4.10 13.28
N THR A 94 -9.75 3.69 14.44
CA THR A 94 -10.31 4.59 15.44
C THR A 94 -9.28 5.66 15.80
N PRO A 95 -9.66 6.95 15.88
CA PRO A 95 -8.79 8.04 16.33
C PRO A 95 -8.11 7.80 17.69
N ASP A 96 -8.61 6.82 18.44
CA ASP A 96 -8.18 6.45 19.79
C ASP A 96 -7.01 5.43 19.82
N ALA A 97 -6.43 5.08 18.66
CA ALA A 97 -5.21 4.26 18.64
C ALA A 97 -4.04 5.08 19.24
N GLU A 98 -3.62 4.70 20.44
CA GLU A 98 -2.53 5.32 21.17
C GLU A 98 -1.25 5.30 20.31
N PRO A 99 -0.58 6.45 20.08
CA PRO A 99 0.58 6.50 19.20
C PRO A 99 1.66 5.54 19.72
N PRO A 100 2.28 4.73 18.84
CA PRO A 100 3.43 3.94 19.24
C PRO A 100 4.51 4.94 19.68
N ASP A 101 4.95 4.80 20.92
CA ASP A 101 6.01 5.57 21.58
C ASP A 101 5.61 6.83 22.35
N GLY A 102 4.45 6.90 23.01
CA GLY A 102 4.20 7.90 24.09
C GLY A 102 4.47 9.36 23.71
N GLY A 103 4.52 9.64 22.41
CA GLY A 103 4.77 10.96 21.84
C GLY A 103 3.52 11.80 22.00
N LEU A 104 3.69 13.11 22.16
CA LEU A 104 2.57 14.02 22.06
C LEU A 104 1.79 13.72 20.77
N ALA A 105 0.46 13.66 20.85
CA ALA A 105 -0.39 13.65 19.68
C ALA A 105 0.04 14.81 18.73
N PRO A 106 0.08 14.61 17.41
CA PRO A 106 0.49 15.65 16.47
C PRO A 106 -0.34 16.91 16.73
N VAL A 107 0.33 18.05 16.91
CA VAL A 107 -0.37 19.33 17.11
C VAL A 107 -1.08 19.68 15.78
N PRO A 108 -2.40 19.90 15.77
CA PRO A 108 -3.10 20.32 14.57
C PRO A 108 -2.42 21.55 13.94
N GLY A 109 -2.09 21.48 12.64
CA GLY A 109 -1.39 22.53 11.91
C GLY A 109 0.15 22.48 11.94
N SER A 110 0.77 21.46 12.52
CA SER A 110 2.25 21.30 12.55
C SER A 110 2.86 20.60 11.32
N TRP A 111 2.03 20.08 10.42
CA TRP A 111 2.48 19.31 9.26
C TRP A 111 2.71 20.19 8.02
N ASP A 112 3.51 19.69 7.09
CA ASP A 112 3.75 20.29 5.78
C ASP A 112 3.27 19.33 4.67
N PRO A 113 2.21 19.67 3.91
CA PRO A 113 1.67 18.85 2.84
C PRO A 113 2.71 18.35 1.85
N LEU A 114 3.67 19.19 1.46
CA LEU A 114 4.70 18.80 0.52
C LEU A 114 5.68 17.80 1.16
N GLN A 115 6.08 18.02 2.41
CA GLN A 115 6.96 17.08 3.12
C GLN A 115 6.28 15.74 3.36
N THR A 116 5.01 15.74 3.78
CA THR A 116 4.22 14.52 3.96
C THR A 116 4.06 13.76 2.66
N TRP A 117 3.74 14.46 1.58
CA TRP A 117 3.65 13.87 0.25
C TRP A 117 4.95 13.18 -0.16
N VAL A 118 6.08 13.90 -0.06
CA VAL A 118 7.40 13.35 -0.40
C VAL A 118 7.75 12.15 0.49
N ALA A 119 7.46 12.23 1.80
CA ALA A 119 7.73 11.15 2.74
C ALA A 119 6.94 9.89 2.40
N VAL A 120 5.64 10.02 2.12
CA VAL A 120 4.76 8.91 1.75
C VAL A 120 5.22 8.25 0.45
N PHE A 121 5.51 9.02 -0.59
CA PHE A 121 5.96 8.49 -1.88
C PHE A 121 7.31 7.79 -1.75
N SER A 122 8.23 8.36 -0.97
CA SER A 122 9.53 7.75 -0.68
C SER A 122 9.37 6.44 0.07
N ALA A 123 8.51 6.37 1.09
CA ALA A 123 8.27 5.16 1.86
C ALA A 123 7.67 4.03 1.03
N ILE A 124 6.75 4.34 0.10
CA ILE A 124 6.18 3.37 -0.84
C ILE A 124 7.30 2.80 -1.74
N ARG A 125 8.15 3.66 -2.31
CA ARG A 125 9.29 3.24 -3.13
C ARG A 125 10.30 2.42 -2.33
N ASP A 126 10.65 2.85 -1.13
CA ASP A 126 11.64 2.17 -0.28
C ASP A 126 11.15 0.79 0.16
N TRP A 127 9.86 0.66 0.50
CA TRP A 127 9.25 -0.63 0.77
C TRP A 127 9.32 -1.54 -0.46
N ALA A 128 8.99 -1.01 -1.65
CA ALA A 128 9.00 -1.77 -2.89
C ALA A 128 10.41 -2.27 -3.25
N ARG A 129 11.43 -1.41 -3.09
CA ARG A 129 12.86 -1.76 -3.29
C ARG A 129 13.36 -2.80 -2.28
N SER A 130 12.89 -2.72 -1.04
CA SER A 130 13.30 -3.64 0.03
C SER A 130 12.56 -4.97 -0.02
N ASN A 131 11.39 -5.02 -0.67
CA ASN A 131 10.52 -6.19 -0.76
C ASN A 131 10.11 -6.53 -2.20
N PRO A 132 11.04 -6.65 -3.17
CA PRO A 132 10.71 -6.70 -4.59
C PRO A 132 9.83 -7.89 -4.97
N GLN A 133 9.94 -9.02 -4.26
CA GLN A 133 9.11 -10.21 -4.54
C GLN A 133 7.69 -10.09 -3.98
N GLN A 134 7.51 -9.39 -2.86
CA GLN A 134 6.19 -9.08 -2.34
C GLN A 134 5.53 -8.00 -3.21
N TYR A 135 6.29 -6.99 -3.62
CA TYR A 135 5.84 -5.99 -4.57
C TYR A 135 5.41 -6.61 -5.90
N ALA A 136 6.21 -7.53 -6.46
CA ALA A 136 5.86 -8.24 -7.69
C ALA A 136 4.60 -9.10 -7.55
N LEU A 137 4.27 -9.57 -6.35
CA LEU A 137 3.03 -10.32 -6.10
C LEU A 137 1.77 -9.44 -6.23
N ILE A 138 1.87 -8.14 -5.91
CA ILE A 138 0.74 -7.20 -5.94
C ILE A 138 0.67 -6.33 -7.21
N TYR A 139 1.83 -5.94 -7.78
CA TYR A 139 1.92 -5.03 -8.94
C TYR A 139 2.67 -5.62 -10.14
N GLY A 140 3.11 -6.87 -10.05
CA GLY A 140 3.77 -7.58 -11.15
C GLY A 140 2.80 -8.33 -12.06
N SER A 141 3.30 -9.35 -12.75
CA SER A 141 2.50 -10.19 -13.64
C SER A 141 1.40 -10.93 -12.86
N PRO A 142 0.15 -10.94 -13.36
CA PRO A 142 -0.93 -11.71 -12.76
C PRO A 142 -0.58 -13.19 -12.63
N VAL A 143 -0.94 -13.79 -11.50
CA VAL A 143 -0.75 -15.22 -11.24
C VAL A 143 -1.82 -16.01 -12.00
N LEU A 144 -1.39 -16.90 -12.88
CA LEU A 144 -2.28 -17.68 -13.74
C LEU A 144 -3.17 -18.61 -12.91
N GLY A 145 -4.46 -18.61 -13.23
CA GLY A 145 -5.47 -19.43 -12.55
C GLY A 145 -5.87 -18.96 -11.16
N TYR A 146 -5.20 -17.93 -10.60
CA TYR A 146 -5.58 -17.30 -9.34
C TYR A 146 -6.56 -16.15 -9.57
N GLN A 147 -7.60 -16.07 -8.75
CA GLN A 147 -8.51 -14.92 -8.69
C GLN A 147 -8.53 -14.37 -7.28
N ALA A 148 -8.13 -13.11 -7.12
CA ALA A 148 -8.12 -12.44 -5.82
C ALA A 148 -9.57 -12.32 -5.28
N PRO A 149 -9.86 -12.83 -4.07
CA PRO A 149 -11.17 -12.66 -3.45
C PRO A 149 -11.39 -11.22 -2.97
N GLN A 150 -12.65 -10.84 -2.75
CA GLN A 150 -13.02 -9.49 -2.29
C GLN A 150 -12.31 -9.03 -1.01
N THR A 151 -11.84 -9.96 -0.18
CA THR A 151 -11.07 -9.65 1.04
C THR A 151 -9.74 -8.95 0.75
N THR A 152 -9.20 -9.00 -0.47
CA THR A 152 -7.98 -8.27 -0.83
C THR A 152 -8.25 -6.79 -1.13
N VAL A 153 -9.50 -6.38 -1.31
CA VAL A 153 -9.84 -5.01 -1.75
C VAL A 153 -9.49 -3.98 -0.67
N GLN A 154 -9.86 -4.23 0.59
CA GLN A 154 -9.62 -3.28 1.69
C GLN A 154 -8.11 -3.00 1.89
N PRO A 155 -7.22 -4.01 1.99
CA PRO A 155 -5.78 -3.77 2.00
C PRO A 155 -5.29 -3.02 0.76
N ALA A 156 -5.79 -3.36 -0.43
CA ALA A 156 -5.32 -2.76 -1.69
C ALA A 156 -5.63 -1.27 -1.84
N ILE A 157 -6.66 -0.76 -1.15
CA ILE A 157 -7.05 0.65 -1.25
C ILE A 157 -6.42 1.54 -0.16
N ARG A 158 -5.62 0.99 0.76
CA ARG A 158 -5.00 1.78 1.86
C ARG A 158 -4.19 2.97 1.34
N VAL A 159 -3.32 2.75 0.37
CA VAL A 159 -2.49 3.82 -0.24
C VAL A 159 -3.34 4.88 -0.95
N PRO A 160 -4.27 4.53 -1.88
CA PRO A 160 -5.18 5.53 -2.45
C PRO A 160 -5.97 6.34 -1.42
N ILE A 161 -6.50 5.71 -0.37
CA ILE A 161 -7.24 6.39 0.69
C ILE A 161 -6.34 7.35 1.47
N LEU A 162 -5.11 6.93 1.80
CA LEU A 162 -4.08 7.78 2.42
C LEU A 162 -3.79 9.02 1.56
N MET A 163 -3.58 8.86 0.25
CA MET A 163 -3.31 9.97 -0.66
C MET A 163 -4.50 10.95 -0.74
N LEU A 164 -5.73 10.43 -0.77
CA LEU A 164 -6.95 11.25 -0.71
C LEU A 164 -7.06 12.00 0.63
N GLY A 165 -6.70 11.36 1.74
CA GLY A 165 -6.68 11.98 3.07
C GLY A 165 -5.74 13.19 3.15
N ILE A 166 -4.56 13.10 2.53
CA ILE A 166 -3.60 14.23 2.43
C ILE A 166 -4.25 15.41 1.69
N LEU A 167 -4.89 15.17 0.55
CA LEU A 167 -5.55 16.22 -0.23
C LEU A 167 -6.74 16.82 0.50
N GLN A 168 -7.55 15.98 1.16
CA GLN A 168 -8.70 16.44 1.92
C GLN A 168 -8.28 17.33 3.09
N GLN A 169 -7.26 16.92 3.85
CA GLN A 169 -6.74 17.73 4.95
C GLN A 169 -6.15 19.05 4.44
N ALA A 170 -5.31 19.00 3.40
CA ALA A 170 -4.74 20.21 2.81
C ALA A 170 -5.82 21.15 2.26
N HIS A 171 -6.88 20.62 1.65
CA HIS A 171 -8.00 21.42 1.15
C HIS A 171 -8.77 22.09 2.30
N ALA A 172 -9.10 21.34 3.35
CA ALA A 172 -9.81 21.86 4.52
C ALA A 172 -9.03 22.96 5.25
N GLU A 173 -7.70 22.90 5.22
CA GLU A 173 -6.80 23.92 5.76
C GLU A 173 -6.52 25.09 4.80
N GLY A 174 -7.08 25.07 3.58
CA GLY A 174 -6.84 26.11 2.56
C GLY A 174 -5.41 26.10 1.99
N ARG A 175 -4.73 24.96 2.05
CA ARG A 175 -3.32 24.77 1.67
C ARG A 175 -3.13 24.12 0.30
N LEU A 176 -4.21 23.83 -0.42
CA LEU A 176 -4.12 23.49 -1.84
C LEU A 176 -4.10 24.77 -2.67
N ALA A 177 -3.08 24.91 -3.51
CA ALA A 177 -3.02 25.94 -4.52
C ALA A 177 -4.19 25.78 -5.51
N PRO A 178 -4.83 26.89 -5.94
CA PRO A 178 -5.83 26.84 -7.01
C PRO A 178 -5.27 26.24 -8.30
N LEU A 179 -6.08 25.43 -8.98
CA LEU A 179 -5.74 24.81 -10.25
C LEU A 179 -6.65 25.38 -11.36
N ASP A 180 -6.55 26.68 -11.60
CA ASP A 180 -7.52 27.44 -12.42
C ASP A 180 -7.66 26.92 -13.86
N ASP A 181 -6.63 26.31 -14.43
CA ASP A 181 -6.62 25.75 -15.79
C ASP A 181 -6.89 24.23 -15.84
N ALA A 182 -7.32 23.61 -14.73
CA ALA A 182 -7.59 22.18 -14.71
C ALA A 182 -8.90 21.82 -15.43
N PRO A 183 -8.88 20.89 -16.39
CA PRO A 183 -10.11 20.40 -17.00
C PRO A 183 -11.00 19.73 -15.95
N GLU A 184 -12.27 20.13 -15.90
CA GLU A 184 -13.27 19.45 -15.09
C GLU A 184 -13.68 18.12 -15.77
N PRO A 185 -13.87 17.04 -15.01
CA PRO A 185 -14.32 15.77 -15.57
C PRO A 185 -15.76 15.88 -16.09
N ASP A 186 -16.01 15.34 -17.28
CA ASP A 186 -17.33 15.33 -17.93
C ASP A 186 -17.79 13.91 -18.30
N GLY A 187 -19.03 13.79 -18.78
CA GLY A 187 -19.60 12.53 -19.26
C GLY A 187 -19.48 11.36 -18.26
N VAL A 188 -18.93 10.23 -18.72
CA VAL A 188 -18.71 9.04 -17.89
C VAL A 188 -17.67 9.30 -16.80
N LEU A 189 -16.65 10.11 -17.09
CA LEU A 189 -15.56 10.40 -16.18
C LEU A 189 -16.07 11.19 -14.96
N ALA A 190 -17.03 12.10 -15.14
CA ALA A 190 -17.69 12.79 -14.04
C ALA A 190 -18.31 11.79 -13.03
N GLY A 191 -18.96 10.73 -13.53
CA GLY A 191 -19.52 9.68 -12.68
C GLY A 191 -18.46 8.87 -11.93
N GLN A 192 -17.32 8.59 -12.57
CA GLN A 192 -16.21 7.90 -11.92
C GLN A 192 -15.55 8.76 -10.83
N VAL A 193 -15.37 10.05 -11.09
CA VAL A 193 -14.82 11.00 -10.11
C VAL A 193 -15.80 11.25 -8.96
N ALA A 194 -17.11 11.22 -9.21
CA ALA A 194 -18.12 11.37 -8.16
C ALA A 194 -17.99 10.32 -7.04
N VAL A 195 -17.50 9.11 -7.34
CA VAL A 195 -17.19 8.10 -6.32
C VAL A 195 -16.07 8.58 -5.39
N LEU A 196 -15.03 9.23 -5.94
CA LEU A 196 -13.92 9.79 -5.17
C LEU A 196 -14.33 11.00 -4.35
N VAL A 197 -15.27 11.81 -4.85
CA VAL A 197 -15.86 12.93 -4.10
C VAL A 197 -16.52 12.44 -2.81
N GLY A 198 -17.16 11.27 -2.84
CA GLY A 198 -17.71 10.64 -1.64
C GLY A 198 -16.66 10.21 -0.61
N LEU A 199 -15.43 9.94 -1.05
CA LEU A 199 -14.29 9.54 -0.20
C LEU A 199 -13.48 10.74 0.32
N ALA A 200 -13.44 11.83 -0.43
CA ALA A 200 -12.77 13.08 -0.06
C ALA A 200 -13.69 14.30 -0.22
N PRO A 201 -14.75 14.43 0.61
CA PRO A 201 -15.65 15.58 0.56
C PRO A 201 -14.93 16.93 0.62
N GLY A 202 -15.34 17.85 -0.27
CA GLY A 202 -14.81 19.20 -0.37
C GLY A 202 -13.71 19.37 -1.42
N VAL A 203 -12.92 18.32 -1.69
CA VAL A 203 -11.84 18.39 -2.67
C VAL A 203 -12.42 18.56 -4.09
N PRO A 204 -11.94 19.53 -4.90
CA PRO A 204 -12.44 19.75 -6.26
C PRO A 204 -12.32 18.49 -7.15
N PRO A 205 -13.32 18.18 -8.01
CA PRO A 205 -13.29 17.01 -8.88
C PRO A 205 -12.07 16.96 -9.81
N SER A 206 -11.64 18.10 -10.33
CA SER A 206 -10.42 18.23 -11.13
C SER A 206 -9.15 17.82 -10.36
N VAL A 207 -9.04 18.13 -9.08
CA VAL A 207 -7.94 17.67 -8.20
C VAL A 207 -7.99 16.16 -8.00
N LEU A 208 -9.18 15.60 -7.76
CA LEU A 208 -9.37 14.16 -7.56
C LEU A 208 -9.04 13.35 -8.83
N LEU A 209 -9.38 13.87 -10.00
CA LEU A 209 -8.96 13.28 -11.28
C LEU A 209 -7.44 13.26 -11.41
N ARG A 210 -6.77 14.38 -11.11
CA ARG A 210 -5.30 14.46 -11.12
C ARG A 210 -4.67 13.50 -10.12
N MET A 211 -5.31 13.26 -8.97
CA MET A 211 -4.87 12.26 -8.00
C MET A 211 -4.85 10.84 -8.58
N VAL A 212 -5.83 10.46 -9.40
CA VAL A 212 -5.82 9.15 -10.09
C VAL A 212 -4.63 9.04 -11.06
N ILE A 213 -4.32 10.12 -11.78
CA ILE A 213 -3.16 10.18 -12.68
C ILE A 213 -1.86 10.02 -11.89
N VAL A 214 -1.72 10.74 -10.78
CA VAL A 214 -0.55 10.64 -9.91
C VAL A 214 -0.39 9.23 -9.32
N TRP A 215 -1.48 8.62 -8.85
CA TRP A 215 -1.45 7.28 -8.28
C TRP A 215 -0.94 6.25 -9.31
N THR A 216 -1.45 6.31 -10.55
CA THR A 216 -0.96 5.42 -11.62
C THR A 216 0.48 5.71 -12.01
N GLN A 217 0.90 6.98 -12.01
CA GLN A 217 2.28 7.38 -12.28
C GLN A 217 3.26 6.90 -11.21
N LEU A 218 2.91 6.98 -9.93
CA LEU A 218 3.75 6.50 -8.82
C LEU A 218 4.12 5.02 -9.01
N PHE A 219 3.10 4.16 -9.16
CA PHE A 219 3.33 2.73 -9.34
C PHE A 219 3.95 2.41 -10.71
N GLY A 220 3.69 3.22 -11.75
CA GLY A 220 4.38 3.11 -13.03
C GLY A 220 5.88 3.35 -12.92
N MET A 221 6.30 4.39 -12.20
CA MET A 221 7.73 4.69 -11.97
C MET A 221 8.41 3.59 -11.16
N ILE A 222 7.77 3.11 -10.08
CA ILE A 222 8.32 2.02 -9.26
C ILE A 222 8.42 0.73 -10.09
N ASN A 223 7.41 0.40 -10.90
CA ASN A 223 7.47 -0.74 -11.82
C ASN A 223 8.64 -0.62 -12.81
N PHE A 224 8.84 0.56 -13.40
CA PHE A 224 9.91 0.78 -14.37
C PHE A 224 11.29 0.68 -13.72
N GLU A 225 11.44 1.16 -12.49
CA GLU A 225 12.65 1.00 -11.70
C GLU A 225 12.92 -0.47 -11.36
N LEU A 226 11.98 -1.15 -10.70
CA LEU A 226 12.18 -2.51 -10.19
C LEU A 226 12.31 -3.56 -11.29
N PHE A 227 11.68 -3.35 -12.45
CA PHE A 227 11.75 -4.27 -13.58
C PHE A 227 12.75 -3.82 -14.66
N GLY A 228 13.67 -2.92 -14.31
CA GLY A 228 14.87 -2.60 -15.10
C GLY A 228 14.63 -1.76 -16.36
N GLN A 229 13.45 -1.15 -16.51
CA GLN A 229 13.13 -0.31 -17.68
C GLN A 229 13.88 1.03 -17.67
N LEU A 230 14.43 1.44 -16.52
CA LEU A 230 15.23 2.67 -16.41
C LEU A 230 16.74 2.45 -16.67
N VAL A 231 17.20 1.21 -16.79
CA VAL A 231 18.62 0.89 -17.03
C VAL A 231 19.10 1.55 -18.32
N GLY A 232 20.22 2.28 -18.24
CA GLY A 232 20.75 3.06 -19.36
C GLY A 232 20.07 4.42 -19.59
N SER A 233 19.19 4.84 -18.67
CA SER A 233 18.54 6.16 -18.69
C SER A 233 18.53 6.80 -17.30
N MET A 234 17.41 6.73 -16.57
CA MET A 234 17.20 7.29 -15.24
C MET A 234 17.60 6.27 -14.15
N ASP A 235 18.76 5.63 -14.28
CA ASP A 235 19.33 4.71 -13.29
C ASP A 235 20.72 5.22 -12.87
N PRO A 236 20.97 5.50 -11.57
CA PRO A 236 20.06 5.35 -10.42
C PRO A 236 18.87 6.32 -10.45
N ALA A 237 17.69 5.82 -10.05
CA ALA A 237 16.42 6.54 -10.20
C ALA A 237 16.13 7.59 -9.12
N ASP A 238 17.03 7.81 -8.17
CA ASP A 238 16.78 8.64 -6.98
C ASP A 238 16.45 10.10 -7.30
N GLU A 239 17.26 10.77 -8.12
CA GLU A 239 17.01 12.17 -8.53
C GLU A 239 15.75 12.31 -9.40
N PHE A 240 15.53 11.34 -10.30
CA PHE A 240 14.33 11.29 -11.13
C PHE A 240 13.07 11.16 -10.27
N PHE A 241 13.06 10.22 -9.32
CA PHE A 241 11.94 9.99 -8.43
C PHE A 241 11.67 11.20 -7.52
N ALA A 242 12.71 11.81 -6.95
CA ALA A 242 12.59 13.01 -6.11
C ALA A 242 11.99 14.18 -6.89
N SER A 243 12.46 14.41 -8.13
CA SER A 243 11.91 15.44 -9.01
C SER A 243 10.45 15.18 -9.40
N ALA A 244 10.15 13.96 -9.85
CA ALA A 244 8.80 13.56 -10.25
C ALA A 244 7.81 13.68 -9.09
N THR A 245 8.22 13.30 -7.88
CA THR A 245 7.37 13.38 -6.67
C THR A 245 6.95 14.80 -6.35
N ARG A 246 7.87 15.78 -6.42
CA ARG A 246 7.54 17.20 -6.22
C ARG A 246 6.69 17.76 -7.35
N GLN A 247 6.94 17.36 -8.60
CA GLN A 247 6.11 17.78 -9.73
C GLN A 247 4.68 17.22 -9.62
N MET A 248 4.53 15.97 -9.18
CA MET A 248 3.22 15.37 -8.91
C MET A 248 2.48 16.07 -7.76
N ALA A 249 3.19 16.54 -6.73
CA ALA A 249 2.62 17.36 -5.66
C ALA A 249 2.03 18.66 -6.24
N ALA A 250 2.84 19.42 -6.98
CA ALA A 250 2.41 20.65 -7.63
C ALA A 250 1.25 20.42 -8.61
N PHE A 251 1.25 19.27 -9.31
CA PHE A 251 0.18 18.90 -10.24
C PHE A 251 -1.18 18.76 -9.55
N VAL A 252 -1.23 18.33 -8.29
CA VAL A 252 -2.47 18.26 -7.48
C VAL A 252 -2.68 19.47 -6.58
N GLY A 253 -1.86 20.51 -6.72
CA GLY A 253 -1.96 21.75 -5.94
C GLY A 253 -1.29 21.70 -4.56
N VAL A 254 -0.51 20.66 -4.25
CA VAL A 254 0.30 20.59 -3.02
C VAL A 254 1.60 21.37 -3.23
N SER A 255 1.87 22.35 -2.37
CA SER A 255 3.03 23.25 -2.42
C SER A 255 3.71 23.40 -1.07
#